data_AF-A0A838S199-F1
#
_entry.id   AF-A0A838S199-F1
#
_cell.length_a   1.000
_cell.length_b   1.000
_cell.length_c   1.000
_cell.angle_alpha   90.00
_cell.angle_beta   90.00
_cell.angle_gamma   90.00
#
_symmetry.space_group_name_H-M   'P 1'
#
loop_
_entity.id
_entity.type
_entity.pdbx_description
1 polymer ?
#
loop_
_entity_poly.entity_id
_entity_poly.type
_entity_poly.pdbx_seq_one_letter_code
_entity_poly.pdbx_strand_id
1 'polypeptide(L)'
;MHRRNPLHCLIPDYVLREIARRGGETEREAALDSLGVSATLRSARAQAEASRAVIGSVRLPSAALRAPRVDRVIRNAAGGTDLAAPVVRREGDPDSGDPAIDEAFEHFGSTWDFFFDVLARNSIDNAGMTLDGVVHYGRNFDNAFWDGDQMVFGDGSGTLFTRLTQSLSVCAHELGHGVIQFDGPLVYQSQSGALNEHIADAFGVMVHQWKHGQTAEQADWLI
;
A
#
# COMPACT_ATOMS: atom_id res chain seq x y z
N MET A 1 -8.77 26.80 4.74
CA MET A 1 -9.30 25.48 5.18
C MET A 1 -8.94 24.44 4.12
N HIS A 2 -7.89 23.65 4.35
CA HIS A 2 -7.58 22.52 3.47
C HIS A 2 -8.60 21.41 3.74
N ARG A 3 -9.48 21.14 2.76
CA ARG A 3 -10.27 19.90 2.77
C ARG A 3 -9.28 18.75 2.54
N ARG A 4 -8.92 18.04 3.62
CA ARG A 4 -8.19 16.77 3.52
C ARG A 4 -9.13 15.77 2.84
N ASN A 5 -8.74 15.30 1.65
CA ASN A 5 -9.54 14.39 0.85
C ASN A 5 -8.94 12.98 1.03
N PRO A 6 -9.70 11.99 1.55
CA PRO A 6 -9.10 10.99 2.39
C PRO A 6 -9.29 9.60 1.79
N LEU A 7 -8.51 9.30 0.75
CA LEU A 7 -8.42 7.96 0.19
C LEU A 7 -6.98 7.74 -0.26
N HIS A 8 -6.51 6.53 -0.04
CA HIS A 8 -5.15 6.23 0.40
C HIS A 8 -4.11 6.49 -0.69
N CYS A 9 -3.09 7.24 -0.30
CA CYS A 9 -1.93 7.66 -1.06
C CYS A 9 -0.90 8.05 -0.01
N LEU A 10 0.21 7.32 0.06
CA LEU A 10 1.31 7.56 0.99
C LEU A 10 1.70 9.03 1.05
N ILE A 11 1.92 9.63 -0.13
CA ILE A 11 2.29 11.04 -0.24
C ILE A 11 1.02 11.90 -0.26
N PRO A 12 0.81 12.76 0.76
CA PRO A 12 -0.42 13.53 0.86
C PRO A 12 -0.53 14.62 -0.21
N ASP A 13 -1.76 14.90 -0.65
CA ASP A 13 -2.08 15.94 -1.65
C ASP A 13 -1.44 17.30 -1.36
N TYR A 14 -1.38 17.72 -0.09
CA TYR A 14 -0.84 19.04 0.26
C TYR A 14 0.68 19.10 0.07
N VAL A 15 1.39 17.98 0.23
CA VAL A 15 2.82 17.87 -0.02
C VAL A 15 3.07 18.00 -1.51
N LEU A 16 2.39 17.19 -2.33
CA LEU A 16 2.50 17.25 -3.79
C LEU A 16 2.13 18.64 -4.34
N ARG A 17 1.12 19.32 -3.76
CA ARG A 17 0.77 20.70 -4.18
C ARG A 17 1.85 21.72 -3.85
N GLU A 18 2.55 21.58 -2.72
CA GLU A 18 3.65 22.48 -2.39
C GLU A 18 4.88 22.19 -3.27
N ILE A 19 5.16 20.92 -3.60
CA ILE A 19 6.17 20.55 -4.61
C ILE A 19 5.80 21.18 -5.97
N ALA A 20 4.56 21.04 -6.43
CA ALA A 20 4.10 21.65 -7.68
C ALA A 20 4.19 23.19 -7.69
N ARG A 21 4.13 23.84 -6.52
CA ARG A 21 4.25 25.31 -6.40
C ARG A 21 5.69 25.80 -6.34
N ARG A 22 6.59 25.05 -5.70
CA ARG A 22 7.91 25.55 -5.30
C ARG A 22 9.07 24.81 -5.95
N GLY A 23 8.83 23.60 -6.46
CA GLY A 23 9.83 22.76 -7.07
C GLY A 23 10.27 23.24 -8.45
N GLY A 24 11.36 22.64 -8.93
CA GLY A 24 11.83 22.80 -10.30
C GLY A 24 10.84 22.25 -11.33
N GLU A 25 11.14 22.40 -12.63
CA GLU A 25 10.24 21.98 -13.71
C GLU A 25 9.87 20.50 -13.63
N THR A 26 10.87 19.62 -13.45
CA THR A 26 10.69 18.17 -13.34
C THR A 26 9.90 17.76 -12.10
N GLU A 27 10.22 18.34 -10.93
CA GLU A 27 9.52 18.07 -9.67
C GLU A 27 8.06 18.50 -9.76
N ARG A 28 7.81 19.66 -10.40
CA ARG A 28 6.46 20.18 -10.59
C ARG A 28 5.64 19.28 -11.51
N GLU A 29 6.22 18.82 -12.62
CA GLU A 29 5.54 17.91 -13.56
C GLU A 29 5.17 16.60 -12.87
N ALA A 30 6.14 15.94 -12.22
CA ALA A 30 5.90 14.69 -11.50
C ALA A 30 4.85 14.83 -10.38
N ALA A 31 4.87 15.95 -9.64
CA ALA A 31 3.89 16.21 -8.60
C ALA A 31 2.47 16.45 -9.16
N LEU A 32 2.35 17.13 -10.31
CA LEU A 32 1.06 17.36 -10.97
C LEU A 32 0.48 16.06 -11.54
N ASP A 33 1.31 15.23 -12.17
CA ASP A 33 0.91 13.91 -12.67
C ASP A 33 0.46 13.02 -11.53
N SER A 34 1.25 12.98 -10.46
CA SER A 34 0.93 12.21 -9.25
C SER A 34 -0.37 12.68 -8.61
N LEU A 35 -0.63 14.00 -8.56
CA LEU A 35 -1.91 14.55 -8.09
C LEU A 35 -3.10 14.12 -8.93
N GLY A 36 -2.97 14.13 -10.26
CA GLY A 36 -4.03 13.74 -11.19
C GLY A 36 -4.40 12.26 -11.07
N VAL A 37 -3.38 11.41 -11.02
CA VAL A 37 -3.53 9.96 -10.81
C VAL A 37 -4.15 9.68 -9.44
N SER A 38 -3.59 10.28 -8.38
CA SER A 38 -4.09 10.10 -7.00
C SER A 38 -5.56 10.53 -6.87
N ALA A 39 -5.96 11.64 -7.51
CA ALA A 39 -7.35 12.11 -7.49
C ALA A 39 -8.32 11.10 -8.14
N THR A 40 -7.91 10.46 -9.23
CA THR A 40 -8.71 9.47 -9.97
C THR A 40 -8.93 8.22 -9.12
N LEU A 41 -7.87 7.72 -8.51
CA LEU A 41 -7.89 6.52 -7.67
C LEU A 41 -8.72 6.73 -6.41
N ARG A 42 -8.56 7.88 -5.75
CA ARG A 42 -9.43 8.26 -4.64
C ARG A 42 -10.90 8.25 -5.04
N SER A 43 -11.24 8.82 -6.19
CA SER A 43 -12.64 8.79 -6.66
C SER A 43 -13.17 7.36 -6.83
N ALA A 44 -12.38 6.48 -7.47
CA ALA A 44 -12.75 5.09 -7.68
C ALA A 44 -12.95 4.32 -6.36
N ARG A 45 -12.05 4.52 -5.40
CA ARG A 45 -12.14 3.86 -4.10
C ARG A 45 -13.33 4.32 -3.28
N ALA A 46 -13.67 5.62 -3.29
CA ALA A 46 -14.86 6.14 -2.60
C ALA A 46 -16.12 5.41 -3.06
N GLN A 47 -16.20 5.17 -4.37
CA GLN A 47 -17.31 4.45 -4.99
C GLN A 47 -17.33 2.97 -4.60
N ALA A 48 -16.17 2.33 -4.54
CA ALA A 48 -16.04 0.93 -4.12
C ALA A 48 -16.44 0.74 -2.64
N GLU A 49 -15.95 1.59 -1.74
CA GLU A 49 -16.31 1.55 -0.31
C GLU A 49 -17.80 1.82 -0.09
N ALA A 50 -18.37 2.81 -0.77
CA ALA A 50 -19.80 3.07 -0.73
C ALA A 50 -20.63 1.88 -1.23
N SER A 51 -20.18 1.22 -2.30
CA SER A 51 -20.85 0.02 -2.84
C SER A 51 -20.79 -1.16 -1.86
N ARG A 52 -19.64 -1.37 -1.20
CA ARG A 52 -19.47 -2.42 -0.17
C ARG A 52 -20.39 -2.19 1.04
N ALA A 53 -20.52 -0.95 1.48
CA ALA A 53 -21.41 -0.59 2.59
C ALA A 53 -22.89 -0.88 2.28
N VAL A 54 -23.30 -0.79 1.01
CA VAL A 54 -24.69 -1.04 0.57
C VAL A 54 -24.99 -2.54 0.42
N ILE A 55 -24.07 -3.32 -0.14
CA ILE A 55 -24.32 -4.73 -0.47
C ILE A 55 -24.20 -5.63 0.77
N GLY A 56 -23.47 -5.19 1.81
CA GLY A 56 -23.15 -6.00 2.96
C GLY A 56 -22.14 -7.09 2.60
N SER A 57 -21.04 -7.20 3.33
CA SER A 57 -20.00 -8.20 3.06
C SER A 57 -20.44 -9.60 3.51
N VAL A 58 -21.28 -10.27 2.72
CA VAL A 58 -21.52 -11.72 2.91
C VAL A 58 -20.35 -12.46 2.27
N ARG A 59 -19.27 -12.68 3.03
CA ARG A 59 -18.22 -13.62 2.64
C ARG A 59 -18.62 -15.03 3.08
N LEU A 60 -18.86 -15.90 2.09
CA LEU A 60 -18.93 -17.34 2.33
C LEU A 60 -17.53 -17.83 2.77
N PRO A 61 -17.42 -18.65 3.82
CA PRO A 61 -16.14 -19.15 4.30
C PRO A 61 -15.59 -20.20 3.33
N SER A 62 -14.96 -19.78 2.23
CA SER A 62 -14.33 -20.69 1.28
C SER A 62 -12.86 -21.03 1.63
N ALA A 63 -12.32 -20.49 2.72
CA ALA A 63 -10.92 -20.71 3.13
C ALA A 63 -10.73 -21.78 4.22
N ALA A 64 -11.80 -22.32 4.82
CA ALA A 64 -11.73 -23.17 6.02
C ALA A 64 -11.13 -24.58 5.83
N LEU A 65 -10.53 -24.89 4.67
CA LEU A 65 -10.00 -26.22 4.36
C LEU A 65 -8.50 -26.26 4.04
N ARG A 66 -7.79 -25.13 4.01
CA ARG A 66 -6.34 -25.10 3.77
C ARG A 66 -5.61 -24.51 4.97
N ALA A 67 -4.48 -25.11 5.31
CA ALA A 67 -3.56 -24.52 6.29
C ALA A 67 -3.19 -23.09 5.86
N PRO A 68 -3.16 -22.12 6.79
CA PRO A 68 -2.68 -20.77 6.51
C PRO A 68 -1.31 -20.82 5.83
N ARG A 69 -1.16 -20.03 4.77
CA ARG A 69 0.10 -19.84 4.05
C ARG A 69 0.08 -18.49 3.38
N VAL A 70 1.26 -17.90 3.23
CA VAL A 70 1.46 -16.73 2.38
C VAL A 70 1.10 -17.05 0.93
N ASP A 71 0.49 -16.08 0.25
CA ASP A 71 0.18 -16.14 -1.17
C ASP A 71 0.35 -14.72 -1.75
N ARG A 72 1.36 -14.54 -2.60
CA ARG A 72 1.76 -13.24 -3.13
C ARG A 72 1.69 -13.24 -4.65
N VAL A 73 1.26 -12.11 -5.21
CA VAL A 73 1.20 -11.86 -6.65
C VAL A 73 1.72 -10.47 -6.93
N ILE A 74 2.65 -10.35 -7.89
CA ILE A 74 3.15 -9.06 -8.37
C ILE A 74 2.88 -8.93 -9.87
N ARG A 75 2.41 -7.75 -10.27
CA ARG A 75 2.09 -7.34 -11.63
C ARG A 75 2.99 -6.18 -12.04
N ASN A 76 3.27 -6.08 -13.33
CA ASN A 76 4.10 -5.02 -13.88
C ASN A 76 3.31 -4.16 -14.86
N ALA A 77 3.02 -2.91 -14.47
CA ALA A 77 2.32 -1.96 -15.32
C ALA A 77 3.20 -1.34 -16.42
N ALA A 78 4.53 -1.57 -16.38
CA ALA A 78 5.51 -1.16 -17.37
C ALA A 78 5.45 0.35 -17.72
N GLY A 79 5.24 1.19 -16.70
CA GLY A 79 5.07 2.63 -16.84
C GLY A 79 3.68 3.08 -17.31
N GLY A 80 2.75 2.14 -17.52
CA GLY A 80 1.34 2.39 -17.77
C GLY A 80 0.54 2.53 -16.48
N THR A 81 -0.78 2.74 -16.60
CA THR A 81 -1.69 2.90 -15.46
C THR A 81 -2.78 1.82 -15.42
N ASP A 82 -2.50 0.64 -16.01
CA ASP A 82 -3.42 -0.49 -15.98
C ASP A 82 -3.23 -1.29 -14.68
N LEU A 83 -4.26 -1.26 -13.83
CA LEU A 83 -4.28 -2.02 -12.58
C LEU A 83 -4.48 -3.53 -12.80
N ALA A 84 -4.91 -3.95 -13.99
CA ALA A 84 -5.04 -5.35 -14.38
C ALA A 84 -3.80 -5.86 -15.16
N ALA A 85 -2.65 -5.22 -14.93
CA ALA A 85 -1.39 -5.55 -15.59
C ALA A 85 -1.00 -7.04 -15.48
N PRO A 86 -0.18 -7.54 -16.43
CA PRO A 86 0.27 -8.94 -16.42
C PRO A 86 0.99 -9.31 -15.12
N VAL A 87 0.70 -10.50 -14.61
CA VAL A 87 1.45 -11.06 -13.47
C VAL A 87 2.84 -11.47 -13.91
N VAL A 88 3.84 -11.03 -13.14
CA VAL A 88 5.25 -11.26 -13.39
C VAL A 88 5.92 -12.12 -12.32
N ARG A 89 5.33 -12.22 -11.13
CA ARG A 89 5.84 -13.08 -10.04
C ARG A 89 4.71 -13.59 -9.15
N ARG A 90 4.77 -14.85 -8.73
CA ARG A 90 3.87 -15.51 -7.77
C ARG A 90 4.61 -16.26 -6.68
N GLU A 91 3.88 -16.69 -5.66
CA GLU A 91 4.40 -17.60 -4.64
C GLU A 91 5.06 -18.84 -5.25
N GLY A 92 6.34 -19.05 -4.92
CA GLY A 92 7.17 -20.16 -5.44
C GLY A 92 7.94 -19.86 -6.74
N ASP A 93 7.68 -18.75 -7.41
CA ASP A 93 8.48 -18.31 -8.55
C ASP A 93 9.87 -17.81 -8.09
N PRO A 94 10.94 -17.99 -8.90
CA PRO A 94 12.25 -17.44 -8.59
C PRO A 94 12.25 -15.90 -8.63
N ASP A 95 13.34 -15.30 -8.14
CA ASP A 95 13.55 -13.85 -8.27
C ASP A 95 13.48 -13.41 -9.73
N SER A 96 12.84 -12.26 -9.94
CA SER A 96 12.63 -11.71 -11.29
C SER A 96 13.87 -11.02 -11.83
N GLY A 97 14.76 -10.55 -10.95
CA GLY A 97 15.90 -9.70 -11.28
C GLY A 97 15.56 -8.23 -11.43
N ASP A 98 14.28 -7.86 -11.32
CA ASP A 98 13.83 -6.47 -11.21
C ASP A 98 13.73 -6.08 -9.73
N PRO A 99 14.47 -5.06 -9.27
CA PRO A 99 14.42 -4.64 -7.88
C PRO A 99 13.01 -4.30 -7.37
N ALA A 100 12.16 -3.62 -8.16
CA ALA A 100 10.84 -3.21 -7.67
C ALA A 100 9.93 -4.43 -7.43
N ILE A 101 9.97 -5.40 -8.34
CA ILE A 101 9.21 -6.65 -8.24
C ILE A 101 9.69 -7.44 -7.02
N ASP A 102 11.01 -7.60 -6.87
CA ASP A 102 11.60 -8.44 -5.84
C ASP A 102 11.46 -7.79 -4.45
N GLU A 103 11.67 -6.47 -4.33
CA GLU A 103 11.42 -5.69 -3.12
C GLU A 103 9.95 -5.85 -2.67
N ALA A 104 8.97 -5.56 -3.53
CA ALA A 104 7.56 -5.67 -3.18
C ALA A 104 7.18 -7.09 -2.74
N PHE A 105 7.67 -8.11 -3.44
CA PHE A 105 7.41 -9.51 -3.12
C PHE A 105 7.94 -9.89 -1.72
N GLU A 106 9.17 -9.49 -1.39
CA GLU A 106 9.78 -9.75 -0.09
C GLU A 106 9.09 -8.97 1.05
N HIS A 107 8.63 -7.75 0.76
CA HIS A 107 7.98 -6.89 1.73
C HIS A 107 6.57 -7.38 2.06
N PHE A 108 5.83 -7.91 1.06
CA PHE A 108 4.56 -8.60 1.30
C PHE A 108 4.75 -9.84 2.16
N GLY A 109 5.81 -10.62 1.91
CA GLY A 109 6.13 -11.81 2.70
C GLY A 109 6.41 -11.46 4.15
N SER A 110 7.31 -10.51 4.37
CA SER A 110 7.67 -10.02 5.71
C SER A 110 6.48 -9.46 6.48
N THR A 111 5.58 -8.77 5.78
CA THR A 111 4.34 -8.25 6.37
C THR A 111 3.40 -9.40 6.75
N TRP A 112 3.18 -10.37 5.86
CA TRP A 112 2.37 -11.54 6.15
C TRP A 112 2.92 -12.32 7.34
N ASP A 113 4.23 -12.58 7.37
CA ASP A 113 4.88 -13.33 8.44
C ASP A 113 4.68 -12.62 9.79
N PHE A 114 4.86 -11.30 9.85
CA PHE A 114 4.59 -10.53 11.07
C PHE A 114 3.13 -10.69 11.55
N PHE A 115 2.16 -10.50 10.65
CA PHE A 115 0.75 -10.63 11.01
C PHE A 115 0.41 -12.05 11.48
N PHE A 116 1.00 -13.07 10.86
CA PHE A 116 0.76 -14.46 11.23
C PHE A 116 1.46 -14.85 12.53
N ASP A 117 2.77 -14.65 12.62
CA ASP A 117 3.58 -15.14 13.74
C ASP A 117 3.39 -14.32 15.02
N VAL A 118 3.17 -13.00 14.89
CA VAL A 118 3.06 -12.09 16.04
C VAL A 118 1.61 -11.87 16.44
N LEU A 119 0.72 -11.70 15.46
CA LEU A 119 -0.68 -11.33 15.72
C LEU A 119 -1.67 -12.49 15.50
N ALA A 120 -1.18 -13.69 15.14
CA ALA A 120 -2.01 -14.86 14.85
C ALA A 120 -3.09 -14.59 13.80
N ARG A 121 -2.81 -13.69 12.85
CA ARG A 121 -3.73 -13.25 11.80
C ARG A 121 -3.35 -13.86 10.45
N ASN A 122 -4.30 -14.50 9.78
CA ASN A 122 -4.06 -15.09 8.46
C ASN A 122 -4.29 -14.06 7.33
N SER A 123 -3.23 -13.35 6.93
CA SER A 123 -3.26 -12.25 5.94
C SER A 123 -4.05 -11.02 6.40
N ILE A 124 -4.15 -9.99 5.55
CA ILE A 124 -4.76 -8.70 5.88
C ILE A 124 -6.26 -8.77 6.18
N ASP A 125 -6.95 -9.81 5.71
CA ASP A 125 -8.39 -10.02 5.90
C ASP A 125 -8.74 -11.10 6.93
N ASN A 126 -7.73 -11.66 7.61
CA ASN A 126 -7.85 -12.81 8.51
C ASN A 126 -8.42 -14.10 7.89
N ALA A 127 -8.48 -14.19 6.56
CA ALA A 127 -9.04 -15.32 5.83
C ALA A 127 -8.09 -15.85 4.73
N GLY A 128 -6.83 -15.42 4.74
CA GLY A 128 -5.81 -15.88 3.80
C GLY A 128 -5.92 -15.21 2.43
N MET A 129 -6.36 -13.95 2.37
CA MET A 129 -6.33 -13.16 1.14
C MET A 129 -4.93 -13.14 0.52
N THR A 130 -4.89 -13.35 -0.80
CA THR A 130 -3.70 -13.13 -1.61
C THR A 130 -3.26 -11.67 -1.52
N LEU A 131 -1.97 -11.43 -1.27
CA LEU A 131 -1.37 -10.10 -1.32
C LEU A 131 -0.99 -9.80 -2.77
N ASP A 132 -1.81 -9.01 -3.46
CA ASP A 132 -1.60 -8.58 -4.84
C ASP A 132 -0.99 -7.16 -4.89
N GLY A 133 -0.14 -6.91 -5.88
CA GLY A 133 0.61 -5.67 -6.02
C GLY A 133 0.95 -5.34 -7.46
N VAL A 134 0.84 -4.06 -7.83
CA VAL A 134 1.22 -3.53 -9.14
C VAL A 134 2.43 -2.61 -8.97
N VAL A 135 3.53 -2.93 -9.63
CA VAL A 135 4.75 -2.11 -9.68
C VAL A 135 4.91 -1.41 -11.02
N HIS A 136 5.82 -0.43 -11.09
CA HIS A 136 6.06 0.44 -12.24
C HIS A 136 4.78 1.13 -12.72
N TYR A 137 3.95 1.55 -11.77
CA TYR A 137 2.68 2.19 -12.07
C TYR A 137 2.90 3.67 -12.40
N GLY A 138 2.46 4.07 -13.59
CA GLY A 138 2.67 5.41 -14.13
C GLY A 138 4.15 5.69 -14.44
N ARG A 139 4.43 6.90 -14.92
CA ARG A 139 5.80 7.39 -15.12
C ARG A 139 6.08 8.46 -14.09
N ASN A 140 7.25 8.40 -13.44
CA ASN A 140 7.65 9.36 -12.41
C ASN A 140 6.59 9.55 -11.31
N PHE A 141 5.87 8.47 -10.99
CA PHE A 141 4.77 8.54 -10.05
C PHE A 141 5.32 8.54 -8.62
N ASP A 142 5.20 9.69 -7.96
CA ASP A 142 5.71 9.96 -6.62
C ASP A 142 4.70 9.51 -5.55
N ASN A 143 4.18 8.29 -5.68
CA ASN A 143 3.24 7.75 -4.69
C ASN A 143 3.18 6.21 -4.67
N ALA A 144 2.68 5.69 -3.55
CA ALA A 144 2.25 4.31 -3.37
C ALA A 144 0.91 4.31 -2.63
N PHE A 145 0.10 3.25 -2.79
CA PHE A 145 -1.18 3.14 -2.09
C PHE A 145 -1.75 1.73 -2.08
N TRP A 146 -2.60 1.46 -1.08
CA TRP A 146 -3.64 0.44 -1.12
C TRP A 146 -4.89 0.94 -1.87
N ASP A 147 -5.35 0.26 -2.92
CA ASP A 147 -6.52 0.70 -3.72
C ASP A 147 -7.87 0.19 -3.18
N GLY A 148 -7.84 -0.73 -2.22
CA GLY A 148 -9.02 -1.43 -1.68
C GLY A 148 -9.00 -2.93 -1.92
N ASP A 149 -8.20 -3.40 -2.88
CA ASP A 149 -8.03 -4.78 -3.32
C ASP A 149 -6.56 -5.19 -3.51
N GLN A 150 -5.68 -4.27 -3.92
CA GLN A 150 -4.27 -4.51 -4.16
C GLN A 150 -3.40 -3.28 -3.84
N MET A 151 -2.11 -3.54 -3.71
CA MET A 151 -1.07 -2.51 -3.58
C MET A 151 -0.68 -1.94 -4.94
N VAL A 152 -0.33 -0.66 -4.99
CA VAL A 152 0.17 0.00 -6.20
C VAL A 152 1.38 0.86 -5.87
N PHE A 153 2.45 0.70 -6.63
CA PHE A 153 3.72 1.39 -6.42
C PHE A 153 4.17 2.14 -7.67
N GLY A 154 4.45 3.43 -7.50
CA GLY A 154 5.25 4.20 -8.43
C GLY A 154 6.75 4.01 -8.21
N ASP A 155 7.51 4.28 -9.27
CA ASP A 155 8.98 4.26 -9.23
C ASP A 155 9.59 5.54 -8.65
N GLY A 156 8.76 6.54 -8.34
CA GLY A 156 9.21 7.89 -8.03
C GLY A 156 9.79 8.60 -9.26
N SER A 157 9.97 9.91 -9.13
CA SER A 157 10.53 10.80 -10.14
C SER A 157 12.06 10.80 -10.16
N GLY A 158 12.70 10.17 -9.17
CA GLY A 158 14.16 10.17 -9.00
C GLY A 158 14.73 11.51 -8.53
N THR A 159 13.86 12.47 -8.17
CA THR A 159 14.25 13.78 -7.64
C THR A 159 14.07 13.82 -6.12
N LEU A 160 12.84 13.96 -5.66
CA LEU A 160 12.47 13.95 -4.24
C LEU A 160 12.11 12.56 -3.74
N PHE A 161 11.56 11.71 -4.61
CA PHE A 161 11.17 10.34 -4.29
C PHE A 161 11.86 9.35 -5.23
N THR A 162 12.26 8.22 -4.67
CA THR A 162 12.77 7.05 -5.40
C THR A 162 11.69 5.98 -5.47
N ARG A 163 12.03 4.74 -5.88
CA ARG A 163 11.07 3.63 -5.86
C ARG A 163 10.50 3.46 -4.45
N LEU A 164 9.18 3.49 -4.32
CA LEU A 164 8.52 3.36 -3.02
C LEU A 164 8.53 1.91 -2.49
N THR A 165 8.80 0.93 -3.35
CA THR A 165 9.01 -0.49 -2.98
C THR A 165 10.22 -0.71 -2.08
N GLN A 166 11.19 0.22 -2.06
CA GLN A 166 12.42 0.08 -1.27
C GLN A 166 12.17 0.16 0.25
N SER A 167 11.03 0.70 0.69
CA SER A 167 10.74 0.87 2.10
C SER A 167 9.73 -0.18 2.60
N LEU A 168 10.20 -1.04 3.51
CA LEU A 168 9.36 -2.02 4.21
C LEU A 168 8.29 -1.35 5.06
N SER A 169 8.61 -0.26 5.77
CA SER A 169 7.64 0.48 6.58
C SER A 169 6.50 1.02 5.70
N VAL A 170 6.82 1.58 4.53
CA VAL A 170 5.83 2.07 3.56
C VAL A 170 4.95 0.94 3.03
N CYS A 171 5.54 -0.17 2.61
CA CYS A 171 4.78 -1.30 2.10
C CYS A 171 3.84 -1.88 3.17
N ALA A 172 4.32 -2.03 4.40
CA ALA A 172 3.55 -2.54 5.53
C ALA A 172 2.49 -1.55 6.02
N HIS A 173 2.75 -0.23 5.95
CA HIS A 173 1.76 0.82 6.21
C HIS A 173 0.54 0.65 5.30
N GLU A 174 0.79 0.53 3.99
CA GLU A 174 -0.30 0.45 3.03
C GLU A 174 -1.09 -0.86 3.14
N LEU A 175 -0.42 -1.99 3.38
CA LEU A 175 -1.10 -3.25 3.72
C LEU A 175 -1.87 -3.16 5.06
N GLY A 176 -1.39 -2.34 5.99
CA GLY A 176 -2.07 -2.00 7.24
C GLY A 176 -3.44 -1.35 7.01
N HIS A 177 -3.59 -0.54 5.95
CA HIS A 177 -4.91 -0.03 5.56
C HIS A 177 -5.87 -1.14 5.13
N GLY A 178 -5.37 -2.20 4.50
CA GLY A 178 -6.14 -3.40 4.22
C GLY A 178 -6.68 -4.05 5.49
N VAL A 179 -5.86 -4.17 6.53
CA VAL A 179 -6.29 -4.70 7.84
C VAL A 179 -7.39 -3.83 8.45
N ILE A 180 -7.20 -2.51 8.45
CA ILE A 180 -8.18 -1.56 8.99
C ILE A 180 -9.49 -1.64 8.21
N GLN A 181 -9.44 -1.80 6.88
CA GLN A 181 -10.61 -1.95 6.02
C GLN A 181 -11.42 -3.21 6.35
N PHE A 182 -10.78 -4.34 6.66
CA PHE A 182 -11.49 -5.60 6.91
C PHE A 182 -12.04 -5.72 8.33
N ASP A 183 -11.48 -5.02 9.31
CA ASP A 183 -11.83 -5.21 10.72
C ASP A 183 -12.40 -3.96 11.42
N GLY A 184 -12.08 -2.76 10.94
CA GLY A 184 -12.25 -1.52 11.68
C GLY A 184 -13.35 -0.59 11.15
N PRO A 185 -14.10 0.11 12.02
CA PRO A 185 -15.08 1.12 11.59
C PRO A 185 -14.42 2.47 11.27
N LEU A 186 -13.10 2.51 11.05
CA LEU A 186 -12.33 3.74 10.92
C LEU A 186 -12.50 4.35 9.54
N VAL A 187 -13.65 4.99 9.34
CA VAL A 187 -13.89 5.85 8.19
C VAL A 187 -12.80 6.90 8.11
N TYR A 188 -12.30 7.17 6.92
CA TYR A 188 -11.17 8.07 6.78
C TYR A 188 -11.63 9.53 6.83
N GLN A 189 -12.01 10.01 8.01
CA GLN A 189 -12.49 11.37 8.19
C GLN A 189 -12.10 11.88 9.57
N SER A 190 -11.64 13.13 9.63
CA SER A 190 -11.33 13.81 10.90
C SER A 190 -10.42 12.95 11.80
N GLN A 191 -10.82 12.68 13.04
CA GLN A 191 -10.05 11.86 13.98
C GLN A 191 -10.02 10.38 13.59
N SER A 192 -11.09 9.86 12.99
CA SER A 192 -11.15 8.47 12.55
C SER A 192 -10.15 8.19 11.42
N GLY A 193 -9.99 9.13 10.49
CA GLY A 193 -8.94 9.04 9.47
C GLY A 193 -7.53 9.22 10.02
N ALA A 194 -7.34 10.08 11.02
CA ALA A 194 -6.05 10.20 11.69
C ALA A 194 -5.66 8.92 12.45
N LEU A 195 -6.62 8.24 13.06
CA LEU A 195 -6.39 6.92 13.68
C LEU A 195 -6.12 5.84 12.65
N ASN A 196 -6.79 5.88 11.49
CA ASN A 196 -6.53 4.97 10.38
C ASN A 196 -5.06 5.05 9.93
N GLU A 197 -4.59 6.27 9.64
CA GLU A 197 -3.17 6.53 9.31
C GLU A 197 -2.22 6.12 10.43
N HIS A 198 -2.51 6.50 11.67
CA HIS A 198 -1.64 6.17 12.79
C HIS A 198 -1.48 4.65 13.00
N ILE A 199 -2.56 3.88 12.83
CA ILE A 199 -2.51 2.42 12.94
C ILE A 199 -1.70 1.82 11.77
N ALA A 200 -1.85 2.36 10.56
CA ALA A 200 -1.04 1.96 9.41
C ALA A 200 0.46 2.24 9.65
N ASP A 201 0.82 3.44 10.12
CA ASP A 201 2.19 3.78 10.52
C ASP A 201 2.74 2.84 11.60
N ALA A 202 1.93 2.57 12.64
CA ALA A 202 2.33 1.66 13.71
C ALA A 202 2.60 0.24 13.17
N PHE A 203 1.75 -0.29 12.28
CA PHE A 203 2.04 -1.56 11.61
C PHE A 203 3.31 -1.50 10.78
N GLY A 204 3.50 -0.44 9.98
CA GLY A 204 4.70 -0.24 9.17
C GLY A 204 5.99 -0.34 10.00
N VAL A 205 6.04 0.42 11.08
CA VAL A 205 7.19 0.42 12.00
C VAL A 205 7.34 -0.92 12.71
N MET A 206 6.26 -1.54 13.20
CA MET A 206 6.35 -2.83 13.90
C MET A 206 6.84 -3.96 12.99
N VAL A 207 6.38 -4.01 11.74
CA VAL A 207 6.86 -4.98 10.75
C VAL A 207 8.35 -4.76 10.47
N HIS A 208 8.77 -3.50 10.28
CA HIS A 208 10.17 -3.17 10.07
C HIS A 208 11.06 -3.60 11.24
N GLN A 209 10.66 -3.24 12.47
CA GLN A 209 11.37 -3.62 13.70
C GLN A 209 11.48 -5.13 13.86
N TRP A 210 10.35 -5.83 13.70
CA TRP A 210 10.29 -7.28 13.84
C TRP A 210 11.18 -7.99 12.81
N LYS A 211 11.11 -7.57 11.53
CA LYS A 211 11.93 -8.15 10.46
C LYS A 211 13.44 -7.99 10.72
N HIS A 212 13.84 -6.89 11.36
CA HIS A 212 15.24 -6.61 11.68
C HIS A 212 15.67 -7.02 13.09
N GLY A 213 14.78 -7.63 13.89
CA GLY A 213 15.06 -8.02 15.27
C GLY A 213 15.41 -6.85 16.19
N GLN A 214 14.84 -5.67 15.94
CA GLN A 214 15.10 -4.46 16.70
C GLN A 214 14.23 -4.41 17.96
N THR A 215 14.83 -3.96 19.07
CA THR A 215 14.10 -3.48 20.24
C THR A 215 13.54 -2.07 20.00
N ALA A 216 12.63 -1.62 20.86
CA ALA A 216 12.06 -0.27 20.78
C ALA A 216 13.12 0.84 20.85
N GLU A 217 14.18 0.63 21.63
CA GLU A 217 15.30 1.57 21.78
C GLU A 217 16.23 1.62 20.56
N GLN A 218 16.22 0.58 19.72
CA GLN A 218 17.06 0.48 18.52
C GLN A 218 16.37 0.97 17.25
N ALA A 219 15.04 1.00 17.27
CA ALA A 219 14.25 1.43 16.12
C ALA A 219 14.42 2.93 15.85
N ASP A 220 14.41 3.31 14.57
CA ASP A 220 14.48 4.72 14.14
C ASP A 220 13.15 5.48 14.32
N TRP A 221 12.03 4.73 14.39
CA TRP A 221 10.67 5.26 14.45
C TRP A 221 10.30 6.16 13.27
N LEU A 222 10.95 5.95 12.12
CA LEU A 222 10.68 6.67 10.88
C LEU A 222 9.69 5.87 10.01
N ILE A 223 8.91 6.61 9.23
CA ILE A 223 8.12 6.08 8.12
C ILE A 223 8.84 6.42 6.83
#